data_AF-A0A240BS23-F1
#
_entry.id   AF-A0A240BS23-F1
#
_cell.length_a   1.000
_cell.length_b   1.000
_cell.length_c   1.000
_cell.angle_alpha   90.00
_cell.angle_beta   90.00
_cell.angle_gamma   90.00
#
_symmetry.space_group_name_H-M   'P 1'
#
loop_
_entity.id
_entity.type
_entity.pdbx_description
1 polymer ?
#
loop_
_entity_poly.entity_id
_entity_poly.type
_entity_poly.pdbx_seq_one_letter_code
_entity_poly.pdbx_strand_id
1 'polypeptide(L)' 'MEDKQKQQMPKSQQGLLAIIIVILALEMILTNFFISFSSPIFKGLTIIHGLLMLIFLARQVKRKGL' A
#
# COMPACT_ATOMS: atom_id res chain seq x y z
N MET A 1 10.33 22.45 27.37
CA MET A 1 9.34 21.40 27.10
C MET A 1 9.52 21.03 25.64
N GLU A 2 10.10 19.85 25.39
CA GLU A 2 10.45 19.40 24.05
C GLU A 2 9.19 19.32 23.18
N ASP A 3 9.14 20.16 22.15
CA ASP A 3 8.25 20.01 21.01
C ASP A 3 8.48 18.61 20.45
N LYS A 4 7.61 17.67 20.83
CA LYS A 4 7.43 16.40 20.13
C LYS A 4 6.97 16.75 18.73
N GLN A 5 7.93 17.05 17.87
CA GLN A 5 7.74 17.21 16.43
C GLN A 5 6.91 16.02 15.99
N LYS A 6 5.65 16.32 15.70
CA LYS A 6 4.68 15.46 15.04
C LYS A 6 5.37 15.02 13.75
N GLN A 7 6.09 13.90 13.79
CA GLN A 7 6.88 13.42 12.65
C GLN A 7 5.88 13.08 11.55
N GLN A 8 5.60 14.06 10.71
CA GLN A 8 4.76 13.88 9.54
C GLN A 8 5.36 12.74 8.74
N MET A 9 4.49 11.85 8.29
CA MET A 9 4.86 10.82 7.34
C MET A 9 5.49 11.53 6.13
N PRO A 10 6.70 11.13 5.69
CA PRO A 10 7.39 11.87 4.65
C PRO A 10 6.59 11.77 3.37
N LYS A 11 6.63 12.82 2.53
CA LYS A 11 5.86 12.90 1.28
C LYS A 11 6.02 11.65 0.40
N SER A 12 7.22 11.07 0.36
CA SER A 12 7.49 9.82 -0.38
C SER A 12 6.69 8.61 0.14
N GLN A 13 6.50 8.49 1.45
CA GLN A 13 5.73 7.39 2.05
C GLN A 13 4.23 7.66 1.96
N GLN A 14 3.80 8.92 2.04
CA GLN A 14 2.42 9.32 1.73
C GLN A 14 2.06 8.99 0.28
N GLY A 15 2.94 9.29 -0.67
CA GLY A 15 2.76 8.93 -2.08
C GLY A 15 2.68 7.40 -2.27
N LEU A 16 3.57 6.65 -1.63
CA LEU A 16 3.53 5.18 -1.67
C LEU A 16 2.21 4.63 -1.09
N LEU A 17 1.75 5.19 0.03
CA LEU A 17 0.47 4.80 0.64
C LEU A 17 -0.72 5.12 -0.28
N ALA A 18 -0.72 6.28 -0.93
CA ALA A 18 -1.77 6.66 -1.87
C ALA A 18 -1.86 5.67 -3.04
N ILE A 19 -0.71 5.26 -3.59
CA ILE A 19 -0.66 4.25 -4.67
C ILE A 19 -1.23 2.91 -4.19
N ILE A 20 -0.84 2.46 -2.99
CA ILE A 20 -1.36 1.22 -2.39
C ILE A 20 -2.89 1.28 -2.25
N ILE A 21 -3.43 2.39 -1.74
CA ILE A 21 -4.88 2.57 -1.57
C ILE A 21 -5.62 2.56 -2.91
N VAL A 22 -5.06 3.21 -3.94
CA VAL A 22 -5.65 3.23 -5.29
C VAL A 22 -5.69 1.82 -5.89
N ILE A 23 -4.58 1.07 -5.76
CA ILE A 23 -4.52 -0.32 -6.25
C ILE A 23 -5.52 -1.19 -5.48
N LEU A 24 -5.64 -1.03 -4.16
CA LEU A 24 -6.63 -1.74 -3.35
C LEU A 24 -8.07 -1.45 -3.82
N ALA A 25 -8.38 -0.18 -4.10
CA ALA A 25 -9.71 0.19 -4.62
C ALA A 25 -9.98 -0.45 -5.98
N LEU A 26 -8.99 -0.47 -6.88
CA LEU A 26 -9.08 -1.14 -8.18
C LEU A 26 -9.29 -2.65 -8.02
N GLU A 27 -8.60 -3.29 -7.06
CA GLU A 27 -8.82 -4.70 -6.75
C GLU A 27 -10.22 -4.98 -6.22
N MET A 28 -10.77 -4.14 -5.35
CA MET A 28 -12.14 -4.29 -4.86
C MET A 28 -13.16 -4.17 -5.99
N ILE A 29 -12.96 -3.20 -6.89
CA ILE A 29 -13.79 -3.03 -8.09
C ILE A 29 -13.67 -4.28 -8.95
N LEU A 30 -12.46 -4.70 -9.31
CA LEU A 30 -12.23 -5.88 -10.14
C LEU A 30 -12.81 -7.15 -9.51
N THR A 31 -12.70 -7.32 -8.20
CA THR A 31 -13.32 -8.44 -7.47
C THR A 31 -14.84 -8.43 -7.60
N ASN A 32 -15.46 -7.25 -7.55
CA ASN A 32 -16.91 -7.10 -7.66
C ASN A 32 -17.43 -7.33 -9.08
N PHE A 33 -16.63 -7.03 -10.11
CA PHE A 33 -17.01 -7.24 -11.52
C PHE A 33 -16.60 -8.63 -12.05
N PHE A 34 -15.43 -9.10 -11.67
CA PHE A 34 -14.91 -10.42 -12.03
C PHE A 34 -15.14 -11.35 -10.84
N ILE A 35 -16.30 -12.03 -10.83
CA ILE A 35 -16.62 -13.12 -9.87
C ILE A 35 -15.50 -14.17 -9.80
N SER A 36 -14.67 -14.26 -10.84
CA SER A 36 -13.53 -15.15 -10.91
C SER A 36 -12.21 -14.44 -10.56
N PHE A 37 -11.77 -14.62 -9.31
CA PHE A 37 -10.43 -14.29 -8.81
C PHE A 37 -9.28 -14.95 -9.60
N SER A 38 -9.59 -15.87 -10.54
CA SER A 38 -8.61 -16.54 -11.38
C SER A 38 -8.08 -15.69 -12.54
N SER A 39 -8.68 -14.52 -12.79
CA SER A 39 -8.24 -13.61 -13.86
C SER A 39 -6.74 -13.29 -13.75
N PRO A 40 -5.95 -13.50 -14.82
CA PRO A 40 -4.52 -13.17 -14.83
C PRO A 40 -4.24 -11.72 -14.47
N ILE A 41 -5.14 -10.81 -14.84
CA ILE A 41 -5.05 -9.37 -14.54
C ILE A 41 -5.19 -9.14 -13.03
N PHE A 42 -6.18 -9.79 -12.41
CA PHE A 42 -6.40 -9.69 -10.96
C PHE A 42 -5.18 -10.24 -10.19
N LYS A 43 -4.71 -11.44 -10.54
CA LYS A 43 -3.52 -12.05 -9.93
C LYS A 43 -2.27 -11.15 -10.05
N GLY A 44 -2.02 -10.60 -11.23
CA GLY A 44 -0.90 -9.69 -11.45
C GLY A 44 -0.99 -8.45 -10.57
N LEU A 45 -2.18 -7.84 -10.50
CA LEU A 45 -2.43 -6.67 -9.66
C LEU A 45 -2.21 -6.99 -8.16
N THR A 46 -2.68 -8.15 -7.69
CA THR A 46 -2.51 -8.60 -6.30
C THR A 46 -1.08 -8.88 -5.91
N ILE A 47 -0.28 -9.45 -6.83
CA ILE A 47 1.16 -9.64 -6.60
C ILE A 47 1.86 -8.28 -6.45
N ILE A 48 1.58 -7.33 -7.34
CA ILE A 48 2.17 -5.99 -7.29
C ILE A 48 1.74 -5.27 -6.00
N HIS A 49 0.45 -5.36 -5.65
CA HIS A 49 -0.08 -4.75 -4.44
C HIS A 49 0.58 -5.31 -3.18
N GLY A 50 0.71 -6.64 -3.08
CA GLY A 50 1.42 -7.30 -1.99
C GLY A 50 2.88 -6.87 -1.88
N LEU A 51 3.58 -6.74 -3.01
CA LEU A 51 4.97 -6.26 -3.04
C LEU A 51 5.08 -4.82 -2.53
N LEU A 52 4.18 -3.92 -2.96
CA LEU A 52 4.15 -2.53 -2.52
C LEU A 52 3.86 -2.42 -1.02
N MET A 53 2.94 -3.24 -0.51
CA MET A 53 2.65 -3.35 0.92
C MET A 53 3.87 -3.80 1.71
N LEU A 54 4.60 -4.80 1.22
CA LEU A 54 5.82 -5.29 1.88
C LEU A 54 6.92 -4.22 1.93
N ILE A 55 7.14 -3.51 0.82
CA ILE A 55 8.08 -2.38 0.75
C ILE A 55 7.65 -1.26 1.71
N PHE A 56 6.35 -0.95 1.75
CA PHE A 56 5.80 0.06 2.64
C PHE A 56 6.02 -0.30 4.11
N LEU A 57 5.71 -1.53 4.50
CA LEU A 57 5.90 -2.04 5.86
C LEU A 57 7.38 -2.03 6.24
N ALA A 58 8.28 -2.53 5.38
CA ALA A 58 9.72 -2.49 5.63
C ALA A 58 10.22 -1.05 5.86
N ARG A 59 9.72 -0.08 5.09
CA ARG A 59 10.03 1.35 5.28
C ARG A 59 9.44 1.90 6.57
N GLN A 60 8.24 1.48 6.98
CA GLN A 60 7.62 1.91 8.24
C GLN A 60 8.38 1.36 9.45
N VAL A 61 8.75 0.08 9.43
CA VAL A 61 9.54 -0.59 10.49
C VAL A 61 10.88 0.13 10.66
N LYS A 62 11.64 0.31 9.58
CA LYS A 62 12.92 1.04 9.61
C LYS A 62 12.79 2.47 10.14
N ARG A 63 11.67 3.14 9.88
CA ARG A 63 11.46 4.54 10.31
C ARG A 63 11.00 4.65 11.76
N LYS A 64 10.20 3.71 12.23
CA LYS A 64 9.66 3.67 13.60
C LYS A 64 10.58 2.94 14.58
N GLY A 65 11.63 2.28 14.09
CA GLY A 65 12.61 1.58 14.93
C GLY A 65 12.04 0.34 15.61
N LEU A 66 11.05 -0.30 14.98
CA LEU A 66 10.53 -1.62 15.39
C LEU A 66 11.49 -2.73 15.00
#